data_AF-A0A661KQD2-F1
#
_entry.id   AF-A0A661KQD2-F1
#
_cell.length_a   1.000
_cell.length_b   1.000
_cell.length_c   1.000
_cell.angle_alpha   90.00
_cell.angle_beta   90.00
_cell.angle_gamma   90.00
#
_symmetry.space_group_name_H-M   'P 1'
#
loop_
_entity.id
_entity.type
_entity.pdbx_description
1 polymer ?
#
loop_
_entity_poly.entity_id
_entity_poly.type
_entity_poly.pdbx_seq_one_letter_code
_entity_poly.pdbx_strand_id
1 'polypeptide(L)'
;DQIYETFSKVKDTIIDIIKDALELTFRDEIERRSIPFRLIVAGGDDLCIAMERSYVVDFAINLSRQFHDRMNSLPSSDPLSEEWLRKRLQEQGKSTDNLKLSFGGAFVVTHHKTPFKRIYDLGEELMKISKIRSNRRYNCVNWKIYIGDESEESPFVFEKPLPILKIDQEDESKWSLEKYVNFIENHKKRLTFSQIYQIVQDIFRVQEDGDDLMKIFRRNYCKTSQNLYQILIDEPYFYDYEGDRLNIPKIMTLFELKRLLKDRSI
;
A
#
# COMPACT_ATOMS: atom_id res chain seq x y z
N ASP A 1 18.82 16.70 29.59
CA ASP A 1 19.55 15.45 29.27
C ASP A 1 18.63 14.27 28.92
N GLN A 2 17.64 13.88 29.74
CA GLN A 2 16.70 12.78 29.42
C GLN A 2 15.91 12.92 28.08
N ILE A 3 15.58 14.15 27.67
CA ILE A 3 14.89 14.40 26.39
C ILE A 3 15.76 13.97 25.20
N TYR A 4 17.05 14.28 25.24
CA TYR A 4 17.99 13.94 24.17
C TYR A 4 18.21 12.43 24.06
N GLU A 5 18.33 11.74 25.20
CA GLU A 5 18.45 10.28 25.24
C GLU A 5 17.19 9.59 24.69
N THR A 6 16.01 10.09 25.08
CA THR A 6 14.73 9.58 24.59
C THR A 6 14.62 9.77 23.08
N PHE A 7 14.92 10.97 22.59
CA PHE A 7 14.91 11.29 21.16
C PHE A 7 15.89 10.41 20.37
N SER A 8 17.11 10.24 20.89
CA SER A 8 18.13 9.41 20.23
C SER A 8 17.68 7.96 20.11
N LYS A 9 17.11 7.36 21.18
CA LYS A 9 16.57 5.99 21.14
C LYS A 9 15.44 5.83 20.13
N VAL A 10 14.51 6.78 20.09
CA VAL A 10 13.40 6.77 19.11
C VAL A 10 13.95 6.81 17.69
N LYS A 11 14.86 7.75 17.42
CA LYS A 11 15.48 7.93 16.10
C LYS A 11 16.25 6.68 15.67
N ASP A 12 17.09 6.12 16.54
CA ASP A 12 17.89 4.95 16.22
C ASP A 12 17.00 3.72 15.94
N THR A 13 15.92 3.56 16.72
CA THR A 13 14.93 2.49 16.48
C THR A 13 14.24 2.62 15.12
N ILE A 14 13.85 3.84 14.72
CA ILE A 14 13.23 4.07 13.41
C ILE A 14 14.23 3.84 12.28
N ILE A 15 15.48 4.28 12.45
CA ILE A 15 16.56 4.03 11.48
C ILE A 15 16.78 2.53 11.29
N ASP A 16 16.82 1.75 12.37
CA ASP A 16 16.96 0.29 12.29
C ASP A 16 15.81 -0.34 11.50
N ILE A 17 14.56 0.05 11.79
CA ILE A 17 13.38 -0.43 11.04
C ILE A 17 13.51 -0.15 9.55
N ILE A 18 13.88 1.08 9.18
CA ILE A 18 14.03 1.49 7.78
C ILE A 18 15.16 0.71 7.12
N LYS A 19 16.30 0.57 7.81
CA LYS A 19 17.47 -0.16 7.33
C LYS A 19 17.11 -1.63 7.05
N ASP A 20 16.49 -2.32 8.00
CA ASP A 20 16.12 -3.72 7.85
C ASP A 20 15.10 -3.91 6.70
N ALA A 21 14.16 -2.96 6.54
CA ALA A 21 13.23 -2.97 5.43
C ALA A 21 13.93 -2.79 4.07
N LEU A 22 14.95 -1.93 3.98
CA LEU A 22 15.76 -1.75 2.78
C LEU A 22 16.59 -3.02 2.49
N GLU A 23 17.21 -3.62 3.50
CA GLU A 23 17.98 -4.86 3.34
C GLU A 23 17.12 -6.03 2.84
N LEU A 24 15.89 -6.16 3.35
CA LEU A 24 14.94 -7.17 2.88
C LEU A 24 14.47 -6.91 1.44
N THR A 25 14.23 -5.65 1.09
CA THR A 25 13.72 -5.27 -0.23
C THR A 25 14.78 -5.46 -1.33
N PHE A 26 16.04 -5.19 -1.00
CA PHE A 26 17.13 -5.12 -1.96
C PHE A 26 18.19 -6.21 -1.77
N ARG A 27 17.87 -7.30 -1.07
CA ARG A 27 18.80 -8.41 -0.77
C ARG A 27 19.64 -8.82 -1.98
N ASP A 28 18.98 -9.11 -3.10
CA ASP A 28 19.64 -9.56 -4.34
C ASP A 28 20.57 -8.47 -4.95
N GLU A 29 20.21 -7.19 -4.81
CA GLU A 29 20.98 -6.07 -5.36
C GLU A 29 22.19 -5.74 -4.47
N ILE A 30 22.02 -5.85 -3.15
CA ILE A 30 23.07 -5.66 -2.16
C ILE A 30 24.16 -6.73 -2.33
N GLU A 31 23.77 -7.99 -2.54
CA GLU A 31 24.72 -9.07 -2.87
C GLU A 31 25.53 -8.75 -4.13
N ARG A 32 24.93 -8.04 -5.10
CA ARG A 32 25.58 -7.55 -6.33
C ARG A 32 26.35 -6.24 -6.13
N ARG A 33 26.45 -5.72 -4.91
CA ARG A 33 27.08 -4.43 -4.55
C ARG A 33 26.48 -3.23 -5.30
N SER A 34 25.20 -3.30 -5.64
CA SER A 34 24.44 -2.20 -6.23
C SER A 34 23.58 -1.54 -5.15
N ILE A 35 23.53 -0.20 -5.12
CA ILE A 35 22.58 0.54 -4.29
C ILE A 35 21.44 1.03 -5.21
N PRO A 36 20.28 0.34 -5.22
CA PRO A 36 19.20 0.56 -6.18
C PRO A 36 18.24 1.70 -5.80
N PHE A 37 18.64 2.57 -4.87
CA PHE A 37 17.83 3.70 -4.41
C PHE A 37 18.69 4.93 -4.09
N ARG A 38 18.03 6.06 -3.88
CA ARG A 38 18.62 7.32 -3.41
C ARG A 38 17.80 7.86 -2.24
N LEU A 39 18.47 8.14 -1.13
CA LEU A 39 17.87 8.85 0.00
C LEU A 39 17.87 10.35 -0.33
N ILE A 40 16.73 10.99 -0.16
CA ILE A 40 16.55 12.43 -0.39
C ILE A 40 16.39 13.13 0.96
N VAL A 41 15.53 12.58 1.83
CA VAL A 41 15.33 13.04 3.21
C VAL A 41 15.30 11.83 4.13
N ALA A 42 16.00 11.92 5.27
CA ALA A 42 15.96 10.94 6.35
C ALA A 42 16.04 11.69 7.69
N GLY A 43 14.93 12.29 8.09
CA GLY A 43 14.82 13.18 9.26
C GLY A 43 14.69 12.45 10.61
N GLY A 44 14.64 11.12 10.59
CA GLY A 44 14.25 10.29 11.73
C GLY A 44 12.89 9.68 11.45
N ASP A 45 11.82 10.42 11.68
CA ASP A 45 10.43 10.00 11.42
C ASP A 45 9.97 10.24 9.97
N ASP A 46 10.53 11.25 9.30
CA ASP A 46 10.27 11.51 7.87
C ASP A 46 11.32 10.83 6.96
N LEU A 47 10.83 10.10 5.96
CA LEU A 47 11.62 9.40 4.95
C LEU A 47 11.16 9.78 3.54
N CYS A 48 12.08 10.29 2.74
CA CYS A 48 11.90 10.46 1.29
C CYS A 48 12.99 9.70 0.54
N ILE A 49 12.56 8.72 -0.25
CA ILE A 49 13.42 7.79 -0.98
C ILE A 49 12.96 7.69 -2.44
N ALA A 50 13.91 7.71 -3.37
CA ALA A 50 13.67 7.40 -4.76
C ALA A 50 14.24 6.02 -5.09
N MET A 51 13.44 5.17 -5.72
CA MET A 51 13.81 3.82 -6.14
C MET A 51 13.09 3.44 -7.43
N GLU A 52 13.52 2.37 -8.08
CA GLU A 52 12.80 1.83 -9.24
C GLU A 52 11.41 1.32 -8.83
N ARG A 53 10.42 1.56 -9.69
CA ARG A 53 8.99 1.20 -9.48
C ARG A 53 8.79 -0.21 -8.95
N SER A 54 9.55 -1.18 -9.46
CA SER A 54 9.41 -2.60 -9.13
C SER A 54 9.64 -2.93 -7.65
N TYR A 55 10.33 -2.07 -6.90
CA TYR A 55 10.66 -2.30 -5.49
C TYR A 55 9.72 -1.58 -4.53
N VAL A 56 8.91 -0.62 -5.00
CA VAL A 56 8.15 0.28 -4.12
C VAL A 56 7.11 -0.46 -3.28
N VAL A 57 6.40 -1.42 -3.88
CA VAL A 57 5.37 -2.20 -3.17
C VAL A 57 6.01 -3.17 -2.16
N ASP A 58 7.05 -3.89 -2.57
CA ASP A 58 7.81 -4.78 -1.69
C ASP A 58 8.43 -4.01 -0.51
N PHE A 59 8.97 -2.81 -0.77
CA PHE A 59 9.48 -1.92 0.27
C PHE A 59 8.41 -1.50 1.27
N ALA A 60 7.23 -1.07 0.80
CA ALA A 60 6.15 -0.65 1.67
C ALA A 60 5.70 -1.79 2.61
N ILE A 61 5.55 -3.01 2.07
CA ILE A 61 5.19 -4.21 2.84
C ILE A 61 6.29 -4.53 3.86
N ASN A 62 7.55 -4.61 3.43
CA ASN A 62 8.67 -4.91 4.31
C ASN A 62 8.82 -3.87 5.42
N LEU A 63 8.68 -2.58 5.11
CA LEU A 63 8.69 -1.50 6.10
C LEU A 63 7.59 -1.67 7.13
N SER A 64 6.36 -1.98 6.70
CA SER A 64 5.27 -2.20 7.64
C SER A 64 5.47 -3.43 8.51
N ARG A 65 6.06 -4.52 7.97
CA ARG A 65 6.38 -5.73 8.75
C ARG A 65 7.46 -5.44 9.78
N GLN A 66 8.58 -4.85 9.38
CA GLN A 66 9.66 -4.48 10.30
C GLN A 66 9.18 -3.52 11.38
N PHE A 67 8.34 -2.56 11.01
CA PHE A 67 7.73 -1.65 11.98
C PHE A 67 6.87 -2.41 12.99
N HIS A 68 5.96 -3.29 12.52
CA HIS A 68 5.09 -4.07 13.38
C HIS A 68 5.88 -5.00 14.33
N ASP A 69 6.83 -5.75 13.78
CA ASP A 69 7.67 -6.68 14.53
C ASP A 69 8.49 -5.95 15.59
N ARG A 70 9.11 -4.81 15.21
CA ARG A 70 9.88 -4.00 16.14
C ARG A 70 9.00 -3.47 17.26
N MET A 71 7.86 -2.85 16.95
CA MET A 71 6.95 -2.28 17.96
C MET A 71 6.43 -3.32 18.94
N ASN A 72 6.12 -4.54 18.48
CA ASN A 72 5.68 -5.63 19.35
C ASN A 72 6.79 -6.23 20.21
N SER A 73 8.05 -6.06 19.82
CA SER A 73 9.23 -6.57 20.53
C SER A 73 9.80 -5.61 21.58
N LEU A 74 9.33 -4.36 21.62
CA LEU A 74 9.87 -3.35 22.51
C LEU A 74 9.55 -3.65 23.98
N PRO A 75 10.51 -3.48 24.90
CA PRO A 75 10.22 -3.59 26.32
C PRO A 75 9.30 -2.45 26.78
N SER A 76 8.50 -2.68 27.82
CA SER A 76 7.58 -1.69 28.41
C SER A 76 8.23 -0.38 28.86
N SER A 77 9.55 -0.38 29.06
CA SER A 77 10.34 0.80 29.42
C SER A 77 10.77 1.64 28.21
N ASP A 78 10.58 1.13 26.99
CA ASP A 78 10.96 1.81 25.75
C ASP A 78 10.01 2.98 25.45
N PRO A 79 10.52 4.15 25.04
CA PRO A 79 9.71 5.33 24.75
C PRO A 79 8.73 5.17 23.58
N LEU A 80 8.89 4.14 22.73
CA LEU A 80 7.95 3.81 21.66
C LEU A 80 6.95 2.70 22.05
N SER A 81 7.13 2.06 23.21
CA SER A 81 6.19 1.03 23.66
C SER A 81 4.83 1.63 24.02
N GLU A 82 3.76 0.87 23.75
CA GLU A 82 2.39 1.31 24.07
C GLU A 82 2.23 1.59 25.57
N GLU A 83 2.85 0.77 26.43
CA GLU A 83 2.76 0.91 27.88
C GLU A 83 3.41 2.21 28.38
N TRP A 84 4.61 2.53 27.87
CA TRP A 84 5.30 3.78 28.21
C TRP A 84 4.49 5.00 27.77
N LEU A 85 3.99 4.99 26.53
CA LEU A 85 3.20 6.09 25.98
C LEU A 85 1.88 6.26 26.74
N ARG A 86 1.20 5.16 27.08
CA ARG A 86 -0.02 5.16 27.88
C ARG A 86 0.21 5.80 29.24
N LYS A 87 1.28 5.42 29.94
CA LYS A 87 1.65 6.01 31.23
C LYS A 87 1.86 7.53 31.12
N ARG A 88 2.59 7.97 30.09
CA ARG A 88 2.86 9.41 29.87
C ARG A 88 1.61 10.21 29.52
N LEU A 89 0.68 9.65 28.74
CA LEU A 89 -0.58 10.33 28.44
C LEU A 89 -1.49 10.42 29.68
N GLN A 90 -1.53 9.37 30.50
CA GLN A 90 -2.26 9.39 31.78
C GLN A 90 -1.70 10.44 32.74
N GLU A 91 -0.37 10.54 32.88
CA GLU A 91 0.29 11.59 33.66
C GLU A 91 -0.08 13.01 33.17
N GLN A 92 -0.39 13.16 31.88
CA GLN A 92 -0.82 14.43 31.28
C GLN A 92 -2.34 14.63 31.25
N GLY A 93 -3.14 13.70 31.81
CA GLY A 93 -4.60 13.74 31.78
C GLY A 93 -5.21 13.61 30.37
N LYS A 94 -4.49 12.99 29.43
CA LYS A 94 -4.94 12.79 28.04
C LYS A 94 -5.57 11.40 27.87
N SER A 95 -6.51 11.28 26.93
CA SER A 95 -7.09 9.98 26.56
C SER A 95 -6.00 9.04 26.02
N THR A 96 -6.14 7.76 26.37
CA THR A 96 -5.28 6.66 25.91
C THR A 96 -5.95 5.79 24.85
N ASP A 97 -7.10 6.23 24.33
CA ASP A 97 -7.84 5.46 23.33
C ASP A 97 -7.08 5.42 22.00
N ASN A 98 -6.99 4.22 21.40
CA ASN A 98 -6.32 3.97 20.11
C ASN A 98 -4.81 4.29 20.08
N LEU A 99 -4.11 3.99 21.17
CA LEU A 99 -2.68 4.23 21.29
C LEU A 99 -1.87 3.17 20.53
N LYS A 100 -1.82 3.29 19.20
CA LYS A 100 -0.92 2.50 18.35
C LYS A 100 -0.06 3.45 17.53
N LEU A 101 1.26 3.30 17.64
CA LEU A 101 2.18 4.01 16.75
C LEU A 101 1.98 3.48 15.32
N SER A 102 1.87 4.38 14.36
CA SER A 102 1.71 4.03 12.95
C SER A 102 2.29 5.11 12.05
N PHE A 103 2.57 4.75 10.81
CA PHE A 103 2.96 5.70 9.76
C PHE A 103 1.93 5.75 8.64
N GLY A 104 1.77 6.93 8.04
CA GLY A 104 1.11 7.09 6.76
C GLY A 104 2.18 7.34 5.71
N GLY A 105 2.24 6.49 4.69
CA GLY A 105 3.16 6.62 3.57
C GLY A 105 2.45 7.05 2.28
N ALA A 106 3.26 7.46 1.31
CA ALA A 106 2.81 7.62 -0.06
C ALA A 106 3.93 7.29 -1.05
N PHE A 107 3.56 6.89 -2.27
CA PHE A 107 4.50 6.80 -3.37
C PHE A 107 3.91 7.36 -4.68
N VAL A 108 4.78 7.97 -5.48
CA VAL A 108 4.45 8.54 -6.79
C VAL A 108 5.32 7.85 -7.82
N VAL A 109 4.70 7.22 -8.82
CA VAL A 109 5.40 6.55 -9.91
C VAL A 109 5.33 7.44 -11.13
N THR A 110 6.47 7.92 -11.61
CA THR A 110 6.49 8.95 -12.66
C THR A 110 7.65 8.80 -13.63
N HIS A 111 7.59 9.54 -14.75
CA HIS A 111 8.70 9.68 -15.68
C HIS A 111 9.86 10.46 -15.04
N HIS A 112 11.10 10.08 -15.35
CA HIS A 112 12.31 10.69 -14.76
C HIS A 112 12.50 12.18 -15.07
N LYS A 113 11.77 12.71 -16.06
CA LYS A 113 11.79 14.14 -16.43
C LYS A 113 10.80 15.00 -15.63
N THR A 114 9.93 14.39 -14.83
CA THR A 114 8.93 15.13 -14.06
C THR A 114 9.63 15.98 -12.99
N PRO A 115 9.31 17.27 -12.86
CA PRO A 115 9.95 18.14 -11.86
C PRO A 115 9.76 17.61 -10.44
N PHE A 116 10.86 17.49 -9.69
CA PHE A 116 10.85 16.94 -8.33
C PHE A 116 9.86 17.63 -7.39
N LYS A 117 9.75 18.96 -7.45
CA LYS A 117 8.80 19.72 -6.62
C LYS A 117 7.37 19.22 -6.78
N ARG A 118 6.93 18.95 -8.01
CA ARG A 118 5.59 18.44 -8.29
C ARG A 118 5.38 17.03 -7.71
N ILE A 119 6.40 16.18 -7.79
CA ILE A 119 6.39 14.83 -7.21
C ILE A 119 6.30 14.91 -5.68
N TYR A 120 7.10 15.78 -5.08
CA TYR A 120 7.17 15.99 -3.64
C TYR A 120 5.83 16.53 -3.09
N ASP A 121 5.30 17.60 -3.68
CA ASP A 121 4.03 18.21 -3.26
C ASP A 121 2.87 17.20 -3.35
N LEU A 122 2.82 16.40 -4.43
CA LEU A 122 1.83 15.32 -4.58
C LEU A 122 2.03 14.20 -3.55
N GLY A 123 3.27 13.82 -3.26
CA GLY A 123 3.60 12.82 -2.23
C GLY A 123 3.11 13.25 -0.85
N GLU A 124 3.35 14.50 -0.46
CA GLU A 124 2.87 15.09 0.79
C GLU A 124 1.34 15.11 0.87
N GLU A 125 0.66 15.48 -0.22
CA GLU A 125 -0.80 15.45 -0.30
C GLU A 125 -1.36 14.03 -0.10
N LEU A 126 -0.82 13.05 -0.83
CA LEU A 126 -1.22 11.65 -0.72
C LEU A 126 -0.97 11.12 0.70
N MET A 127 0.16 11.45 1.32
CA MET A 127 0.49 11.07 2.68
C MET A 127 -0.47 11.70 3.70
N LYS A 128 -0.85 12.96 3.51
CA LYS A 128 -1.86 13.63 4.33
C LYS A 128 -3.21 12.91 4.23
N ILE A 129 -3.63 12.51 3.04
CA ILE A 129 -4.85 11.71 2.83
C ILE A 129 -4.76 10.37 3.57
N SER A 130 -3.61 9.68 3.50
CA SER A 130 -3.36 8.43 4.24
C SER A 130 -3.55 8.62 5.74
N LYS A 131 -2.93 9.65 6.33
CA LYS A 131 -2.99 9.96 7.77
C LYS A 131 -4.42 10.29 8.23
N ILE A 132 -5.19 11.00 7.40
CA ILE A 132 -6.59 11.37 7.70
C ILE A 132 -7.49 10.13 7.62
N ARG A 133 -7.46 9.38 6.52
CA ARG A 133 -8.39 8.26 6.27
C ARG A 133 -8.15 7.05 7.17
N SER A 134 -6.90 6.80 7.58
CA SER A 134 -6.60 5.75 8.56
C SER A 134 -6.87 6.17 10.00
N ASN A 135 -7.12 7.46 10.24
CA ASN A 135 -7.12 8.06 11.57
C ASN A 135 -5.88 7.66 12.39
N ARG A 136 -4.74 7.44 11.72
CA ARG A 136 -3.47 6.97 12.31
C ARG A 136 -3.58 5.69 13.14
N ARG A 137 -4.53 4.80 12.82
CA ARG A 137 -4.73 3.54 13.56
C ARG A 137 -3.85 2.39 13.08
N TYR A 138 -3.31 2.50 11.86
CA TYR A 138 -2.54 1.44 11.21
C TYR A 138 -1.63 2.03 10.14
N ASN A 139 -0.59 1.27 9.78
CA ASN A 139 0.30 1.62 8.69
C ASN A 139 -0.47 1.57 7.37
N CYS A 140 -0.46 2.67 6.64
CA CYS A 140 -1.24 2.81 5.41
C CYS A 140 -0.43 3.49 4.33
N VAL A 141 -0.77 3.21 3.08
CA VAL A 141 -0.13 3.82 1.92
C VAL A 141 -1.16 4.29 0.90
N ASN A 142 -0.86 5.43 0.29
CA ASN A 142 -1.59 5.94 -0.87
C ASN A 142 -0.61 6.11 -2.04
N TRP A 143 -1.12 6.13 -3.27
CA TRP A 143 -0.25 6.28 -4.41
C TRP A 143 -0.92 6.89 -5.63
N LYS A 144 -0.09 7.46 -6.50
CA LYS A 144 -0.50 7.93 -7.82
C LYS A 144 0.54 7.48 -8.84
N ILE A 145 0.06 6.96 -9.97
CA ILE A 145 0.86 6.71 -11.16
C ILE A 145 0.68 7.93 -12.08
N TYR A 146 1.76 8.66 -12.33
CA TYR A 146 1.80 9.90 -13.10
C TYR A 146 2.62 9.68 -14.38
N ILE A 147 1.96 9.36 -15.50
CA ILE A 147 2.64 9.07 -16.78
C ILE A 147 2.42 10.24 -17.74
N GLY A 148 3.45 11.04 -17.99
CA GLY A 148 3.44 12.14 -18.97
C GLY A 148 3.09 13.53 -18.41
N ASP A 149 2.84 14.48 -19.30
CA ASP A 149 2.38 15.85 -18.98
C ASP A 149 0.86 15.95 -18.83
N GLU A 150 0.14 14.85 -19.05
CA GLU A 150 -1.32 14.84 -19.05
C GLU A 150 -1.87 15.04 -17.63
N SER A 151 -2.68 16.08 -17.53
CA SER A 151 -3.52 16.45 -16.40
C SER A 151 -4.81 15.61 -16.31
N GLU A 152 -4.98 14.60 -17.15
CA GLU A 152 -6.20 13.79 -17.12
C GLU A 152 -6.17 12.84 -15.93
N GLU A 153 -7.03 13.15 -14.96
CA GLU A 153 -7.32 12.20 -13.90
C GLU A 153 -7.93 10.95 -14.50
N SER A 154 -7.44 9.78 -14.08
CA SER A 154 -8.08 8.50 -14.41
C SER A 154 -9.58 8.60 -14.13
N PRO A 155 -10.46 8.21 -15.08
CA PRO A 155 -11.90 8.27 -14.87
C PRO A 155 -12.35 7.27 -13.79
N PHE A 156 -11.49 6.30 -13.45
CA PHE A 156 -11.78 5.28 -12.46
C PHE A 156 -11.45 5.72 -11.02
N VAL A 157 -12.33 5.32 -10.10
CA VAL A 157 -12.09 5.38 -8.66
C VAL A 157 -11.30 4.14 -8.22
N PHE A 158 -10.43 4.31 -7.22
CA PHE A 158 -9.62 3.23 -6.63
C PHE A 158 -9.84 3.16 -5.12
N GLU A 159 -9.70 1.97 -4.57
CA GLU A 159 -9.67 1.69 -3.14
C GLU A 159 -8.29 2.05 -2.57
N LYS A 160 -8.02 3.35 -2.43
CA LYS A 160 -6.82 3.87 -1.77
C LYS A 160 -7.15 5.05 -0.86
N PRO A 161 -6.41 5.29 0.24
CA PRO A 161 -5.28 4.52 0.75
C PRO A 161 -5.67 3.12 1.23
N LEU A 162 -4.71 2.20 1.22
CA LEU A 162 -4.87 0.85 1.78
C LEU A 162 -4.09 0.70 3.09
N PRO A 163 -4.60 -0.09 4.06
CA PRO A 163 -3.73 -0.64 5.09
C PRO A 163 -2.66 -1.52 4.44
N ILE A 164 -1.42 -1.46 4.93
CA ILE A 164 -0.33 -2.24 4.33
C ILE A 164 -0.44 -3.72 4.73
N LEU A 165 -0.70 -3.98 6.01
CA LEU A 165 -0.90 -5.31 6.60
C LEU A 165 -2.33 -5.46 7.13
N LYS A 166 -2.69 -6.70 7.48
CA LYS A 166 -3.97 -7.03 8.13
C LYS A 166 -4.16 -6.19 9.40
N ILE A 167 -5.36 -5.65 9.64
CA ILE A 167 -5.67 -4.94 10.89
C ILE A 167 -6.35 -5.93 11.85
N ASP A 168 -5.89 -6.01 13.10
CA ASP A 168 -6.39 -6.97 14.10
C ASP A 168 -7.91 -6.88 14.38
N GLN A 169 -8.54 -5.74 14.08
CA GLN A 169 -9.98 -5.48 14.26
C GLN A 169 -10.74 -5.49 12.92
N GLU A 170 -10.40 -6.40 12.02
CA GLU A 170 -10.82 -6.31 10.62
C GLU A 170 -12.34 -6.25 10.42
N ASP A 171 -12.75 -5.23 9.68
CA ASP A 171 -13.91 -5.28 8.80
C ASP A 171 -13.47 -6.13 7.59
N GLU A 172 -13.98 -7.36 7.48
CA GLU A 172 -13.64 -8.32 6.40
C GLU A 172 -13.87 -7.73 4.99
N SER A 173 -14.59 -6.61 4.90
CA SER A 173 -14.84 -5.88 3.66
C SER A 173 -13.64 -5.13 3.09
N LYS A 174 -12.48 -5.09 3.78
CA LYS A 174 -11.25 -4.38 3.33
C LYS A 174 -10.01 -5.28 3.29
N TRP A 175 -9.40 -5.38 2.11
CA TRP A 175 -8.11 -6.03 1.92
C TRP A 175 -6.95 -5.08 2.22
N SER A 176 -5.89 -5.64 2.78
CA SER A 176 -4.60 -4.97 2.86
C SER A 176 -3.86 -4.97 1.52
N LEU A 177 -2.87 -4.09 1.37
CA LEU A 177 -1.95 -4.10 0.24
C LEU A 177 -1.31 -5.49 0.07
N GLU A 178 -0.85 -6.09 1.16
CA GLU A 178 -0.27 -7.44 1.16
C GLU A 178 -1.26 -8.49 0.63
N LYS A 179 -2.54 -8.42 1.02
CA LYS A 179 -3.57 -9.35 0.54
C LYS A 179 -3.83 -9.22 -0.96
N TYR A 180 -3.87 -7.98 -1.48
CA TYR A 180 -3.92 -7.73 -2.92
C TYR A 180 -2.70 -8.32 -3.64
N VAL A 181 -1.49 -8.09 -3.12
CA VAL A 181 -0.25 -8.62 -3.72
C VAL A 181 -0.24 -10.15 -3.73
N ASN A 182 -0.63 -10.79 -2.63
CA ASN A 182 -0.74 -12.25 -2.55
C ASN A 182 -1.76 -12.80 -3.55
N PHE A 183 -2.92 -12.15 -3.69
CA PHE A 183 -3.90 -12.52 -4.72
C PHE A 183 -3.31 -12.42 -6.13
N ILE A 184 -2.60 -11.32 -6.43
CA ILE A 184 -1.97 -11.14 -7.74
C ILE A 184 -0.93 -12.23 -8.02
N GLU A 185 -0.08 -12.57 -7.06
CA GLU A 185 0.94 -13.61 -7.24
C GLU A 185 0.30 -15.00 -7.41
N ASN A 186 -0.73 -15.34 -6.62
CA ASN A 186 -1.46 -16.61 -6.74
C ASN A 186 -2.13 -16.78 -8.11
N HIS A 187 -2.57 -15.67 -8.73
CA HIS A 187 -3.26 -15.66 -10.01
C HIS A 187 -2.43 -15.11 -11.17
N LYS A 188 -1.11 -14.96 -11.00
CA LYS A 188 -0.22 -14.25 -11.94
C LYS A 188 -0.31 -14.73 -13.38
N LYS A 189 -0.40 -16.05 -13.60
CA LYS A 189 -0.51 -16.66 -14.95
C LYS A 189 -1.82 -16.30 -15.67
N ARG A 190 -2.83 -15.87 -14.92
CA ARG A 190 -4.18 -15.54 -15.41
C ARG A 190 -4.46 -14.03 -15.41
N LEU A 191 -3.70 -13.25 -14.64
CA LEU A 191 -3.74 -11.78 -14.63
C LEU A 191 -2.86 -11.21 -15.76
N THR A 192 -3.20 -11.55 -17.00
CA THR A 192 -2.47 -11.05 -18.18
C THR A 192 -2.92 -9.63 -18.55
N PHE A 193 -2.01 -8.81 -19.07
CA PHE A 193 -2.33 -7.43 -19.47
C PHE A 193 -3.40 -7.36 -20.57
N SER A 194 -3.46 -8.36 -21.46
CA SER A 194 -4.50 -8.43 -22.49
C SER A 194 -5.89 -8.61 -21.88
N GLN A 195 -6.04 -9.48 -20.89
CA GLN A 195 -7.33 -9.71 -20.22
C GLN A 195 -7.72 -8.54 -19.35
N ILE A 196 -6.75 -7.93 -18.65
CA ILE A 196 -6.97 -6.69 -17.90
C ILE A 196 -7.48 -5.58 -18.82
N TYR A 197 -6.85 -5.39 -19.98
CA TYR A 197 -7.29 -4.39 -20.95
C TYR A 197 -8.71 -4.64 -21.46
N GLN A 198 -9.07 -5.88 -21.78
CA GLN A 198 -10.43 -6.25 -22.19
C GLN A 198 -11.46 -5.90 -21.11
N ILE A 199 -11.20 -6.27 -19.85
CA ILE A 199 -12.12 -5.98 -18.74
C ILE A 199 -12.25 -4.46 -18.52
N VAL A 200 -11.15 -3.71 -18.59
CA VAL A 200 -11.19 -2.24 -18.45
C VAL A 200 -12.03 -1.61 -19.56
N GLN A 201 -11.92 -2.10 -20.80
CA GLN A 201 -12.77 -1.64 -21.91
C GLN A 201 -14.24 -1.98 -21.69
N ASP A 202 -14.55 -3.18 -21.17
CA ASP A 202 -15.91 -3.57 -20.82
C ASP A 202 -16.50 -2.65 -19.74
N ILE A 203 -15.74 -2.36 -18.67
CA ILE A 203 -16.13 -1.43 -17.59
C ILE A 203 -16.40 -0.04 -18.17
N PHE A 204 -15.50 0.46 -19.03
CA PHE A 204 -15.65 1.77 -19.66
C PHE A 204 -16.90 1.84 -20.55
N ARG A 205 -17.17 0.78 -21.31
CA ARG A 205 -18.32 0.70 -22.23
C ARG A 205 -19.66 0.75 -21.50
N VAL A 206 -19.78 0.13 -20.34
CA VAL A 206 -21.03 0.09 -19.57
C VAL A 206 -21.17 1.25 -18.59
N GLN A 207 -20.21 2.19 -18.56
CA GLN A 207 -20.23 3.37 -17.69
C GLN A 207 -20.55 3.03 -16.22
N GLU A 208 -20.00 1.93 -15.72
CA GLU A 208 -20.22 1.46 -14.34
C GLU A 208 -21.66 0.97 -14.02
N ASP A 209 -22.50 0.70 -15.02
CA ASP A 209 -23.75 -0.05 -14.81
C ASP A 209 -23.42 -1.49 -14.34
N GLY A 210 -23.61 -1.73 -13.05
CA GLY A 210 -23.28 -3.00 -12.41
C GLY A 210 -24.04 -4.20 -12.96
N ASP A 211 -25.28 -4.02 -13.42
CA ASP A 211 -26.11 -5.14 -13.90
C ASP A 211 -25.66 -5.57 -15.30
N ASP A 212 -25.35 -4.61 -16.17
CA ASP A 212 -24.81 -4.89 -17.50
C ASP A 212 -23.37 -5.41 -17.44
N LEU A 213 -22.55 -4.89 -16.53
CA LEU A 213 -21.22 -5.43 -16.26
C LEU A 213 -21.30 -6.90 -15.82
N MET A 214 -22.21 -7.22 -14.90
CA MET A 214 -22.42 -8.59 -14.44
C MET A 214 -22.87 -9.53 -15.55
N LYS A 215 -23.70 -9.07 -16.50
CA LYS A 215 -24.06 -9.87 -17.69
C LYS A 215 -22.83 -10.17 -18.55
N ILE A 216 -21.96 -9.19 -18.79
CA ILE A 216 -20.71 -9.38 -19.55
C ILE A 216 -19.80 -10.39 -18.86
N PHE A 217 -19.63 -10.24 -17.54
CA PHE A 217 -18.81 -11.14 -16.73
C PHE A 217 -19.33 -12.58 -16.74
N ARG A 218 -20.64 -12.77 -16.55
CA ARG A 218 -21.30 -14.08 -16.63
C ARG A 218 -21.22 -14.70 -18.03
N ARG A 219 -21.33 -13.89 -19.09
CA ARG A 219 -21.20 -14.37 -20.48
C ARG A 219 -19.80 -14.88 -20.80
N ASN A 220 -18.77 -14.22 -20.26
CA ASN A 220 -17.37 -14.60 -20.47
C ASN A 220 -16.85 -15.60 -19.43
N TYR A 221 -17.68 -16.00 -18.46
CA TYR A 221 -17.33 -16.98 -17.45
C TYR A 221 -17.13 -18.37 -18.07
N CYS A 222 -15.98 -19.00 -17.81
CA CYS A 222 -15.63 -20.29 -18.39
C CYS A 222 -14.93 -21.22 -17.37
N LYS A 223 -15.70 -22.14 -16.77
CA LYS A 223 -15.23 -23.07 -15.73
C LYS A 223 -14.04 -23.95 -16.14
N THR A 224 -13.91 -24.27 -17.43
CA THR A 224 -12.91 -25.21 -17.93
C THR A 224 -11.52 -24.59 -18.13
N SER A 225 -11.42 -23.25 -18.20
CA SER A 225 -10.15 -22.57 -18.51
C SER A 225 -9.62 -21.66 -17.39
N GLN A 226 -10.39 -21.42 -16.31
CA GLN A 226 -10.06 -20.49 -15.22
C GLN A 226 -9.52 -19.16 -15.76
N ASN A 227 -10.39 -18.41 -16.44
CA ASN A 227 -10.07 -17.09 -16.98
C ASN A 227 -10.22 -15.98 -15.93
N LEU A 228 -9.76 -14.76 -16.25
CA LEU A 228 -9.79 -13.64 -15.32
C LEU A 228 -11.21 -13.25 -14.87
N TYR A 229 -12.20 -13.33 -15.76
CA TYR A 229 -13.61 -13.08 -15.41
C TYR A 229 -14.09 -14.05 -14.32
N GLN A 230 -13.75 -15.34 -14.44
CA GLN A 230 -14.06 -16.32 -13.40
C GLN A 230 -13.37 -15.99 -12.08
N ILE A 231 -12.08 -15.65 -12.09
CA ILE A 231 -11.32 -15.34 -10.87
C ILE A 231 -11.95 -14.17 -10.10
N LEU A 232 -12.44 -13.16 -10.81
CA LEU A 232 -13.09 -12.00 -10.20
C LEU A 232 -14.51 -12.29 -9.71
N ILE A 233 -15.26 -13.18 -10.37
CA ILE A 233 -16.59 -13.64 -9.93
C ILE A 233 -16.48 -14.56 -8.72
N ASP A 234 -15.51 -15.46 -8.70
CA ASP A 234 -15.41 -16.50 -7.68
C ASP A 234 -14.83 -15.94 -6.35
N GLU A 235 -14.31 -14.70 -6.34
CA GLU A 235 -13.73 -14.04 -5.18
C GLU A 235 -14.72 -13.05 -4.53
N PRO A 236 -15.30 -13.38 -3.35
CA PRO A 236 -16.33 -12.57 -2.70
C PRO A 236 -15.92 -11.13 -2.41
N TYR A 237 -14.62 -10.89 -2.22
CA TYR A 237 -14.14 -9.54 -1.90
C TYR A 237 -14.45 -8.51 -2.98
N PHE A 238 -14.48 -8.91 -4.26
CA PHE A 238 -14.75 -8.00 -5.36
C PHE A 238 -16.21 -7.64 -5.52
N TYR A 239 -17.08 -8.08 -4.62
CA TYR A 239 -18.47 -7.64 -4.57
C TYR A 239 -18.64 -6.40 -3.68
N ASP A 240 -19.74 -5.69 -3.88
CA ASP A 240 -20.20 -4.64 -2.98
C ASP A 240 -20.68 -5.22 -1.64
N TYR A 241 -21.14 -4.35 -0.74
CA TYR A 241 -21.59 -4.76 0.58
C TYR A 241 -22.85 -5.64 0.53
N GLU A 242 -23.68 -5.48 -0.50
CA GLU A 242 -24.89 -6.29 -0.70
C GLU A 242 -24.56 -7.67 -1.28
N GLY A 243 -23.40 -7.82 -1.92
CA GLY A 243 -22.94 -9.09 -2.49
C GLY A 243 -23.47 -9.35 -3.91
N ASP A 244 -24.17 -8.38 -4.50
CA ASP A 244 -24.95 -8.57 -5.71
C ASP A 244 -24.24 -8.04 -6.96
N ARG A 245 -23.34 -7.05 -6.79
CA ARG A 245 -22.63 -6.39 -7.89
C ARG A 245 -21.13 -6.36 -7.66
N LEU A 246 -20.37 -6.33 -8.76
CA LEU A 246 -18.93 -6.15 -8.70
C LEU A 246 -18.57 -4.72 -8.29
N ASN A 247 -17.69 -4.61 -7.30
CA ASN A 247 -17.09 -3.39 -6.83
C ASN A 247 -15.91 -3.00 -7.75
N ILE A 248 -16.21 -2.14 -8.72
CA ILE A 248 -15.23 -1.64 -9.70
C ILE A 248 -14.00 -1.01 -9.04
N PRO A 249 -14.12 -0.16 -7.99
CA PRO A 249 -12.95 0.36 -7.29
C PRO A 249 -11.95 -0.70 -6.80
N LYS A 250 -12.43 -1.82 -6.24
CA LYS A 250 -11.56 -2.92 -5.79
C LYS A 250 -10.86 -3.61 -6.96
N ILE A 251 -11.58 -3.85 -8.05
CA ILE A 251 -11.03 -4.47 -9.28
C ILE A 251 -9.98 -3.56 -9.92
N MET A 252 -10.26 -2.25 -10.03
CA MET A 252 -9.33 -1.29 -10.61
C MET A 252 -8.07 -1.14 -9.75
N THR A 253 -8.20 -1.26 -8.43
CA THR A 253 -7.07 -1.28 -7.48
C THR A 253 -6.19 -2.50 -7.71
N LEU A 254 -6.77 -3.69 -7.87
CA LEU A 254 -6.05 -4.91 -8.25
C LEU A 254 -5.24 -4.72 -9.54
N PHE A 255 -5.86 -4.15 -10.58
CA PHE A 255 -5.22 -3.93 -11.87
C PHE A 255 -4.12 -2.87 -11.79
N GLU A 256 -4.32 -1.78 -11.04
CA GLU A 256 -3.30 -0.75 -10.80
C GLU A 256 -2.08 -1.36 -10.09
N LEU A 257 -2.29 -2.16 -9.05
CA LEU A 257 -1.22 -2.85 -8.31
C LEU A 257 -0.48 -3.87 -9.19
N LYS A 258 -1.17 -4.65 -10.03
CA LYS A 258 -0.51 -5.59 -10.95
C LYS A 258 0.49 -4.91 -11.89
N ARG A 259 0.24 -3.64 -12.28
CA ARG A 259 1.17 -2.85 -13.12
C ARG A 259 2.40 -2.35 -12.36
N LEU A 260 2.33 -2.28 -11.03
CA LEU A 260 3.42 -1.82 -10.17
C LEU A 260 4.34 -2.95 -9.74
N LEU A 261 3.81 -4.16 -9.62
CA LEU A 261 4.59 -5.33 -9.23
C LEU A 261 5.63 -5.70 -10.29
N LYS A 262 6.81 -6.10 -9.81
CA LYS A 262 7.88 -6.66 -10.64
C LYS A 262 7.32 -7.87 -11.39
N ASP A 263 7.45 -7.92 -12.71
CA ASP A 263 7.25 -9.19 -13.42
C ASP A 263 8.42 -10.11 -13.04
N ARG A 264 8.22 -10.87 -11.95
CA ARG A 264 9.06 -12.02 -11.59
C ARG A 264 8.82 -13.14 -12.61
N SER A 265 9.13 -12.87 -13.87
CA SER A 265 9.19 -13.88 -14.92
C SER A 265 10.55 -14.55 -14.78
N ILE A 266 10.52 -15.83 -14.44
CA ILE A 266 11.64 -16.76 -14.58
C ILE A 266 11.45 -17.41 -15.95
#